data_AF-A0A7S2AX78-F1
#
_entry.id   AF-A0A7S2AX78-F1
#
_cell.length_a   1.000
_cell.length_b   1.000
_cell.length_c   1.000
_cell.angle_alpha   90.00
_cell.angle_beta   90.00
_cell.angle_gamma   90.00
#
_symmetry.space_group_name_H-M   'P 1'
#
loop_
_entity.id
_entity.type
_entity.pdbx_description
1 polymer ?
#
loop_
_entity_poly.entity_id
_entity_poly.type
_entity_poly.pdbx_seq_one_letter_code
_entity_poly.pdbx_strand_id
1 'polypeptide(L)'
;TWIDAVVEQVQASGEVQVSCKPGYWMPLAEQREKLRPAGASSSSGSSGKVPTNEAAKSSTAPISSAKASTAAGEKSPTASEPKDAVAKYKVGDQAMYYSKTQKRWVECYVVDVAPSGELQISCKPDYWMSPSEQKEVLQPAQRAQRHFQVGEAVQYFSASQGNWMDTVVEQAKPSGEVQLACKPGYWMPLSEQAEKVRAKPSSAEEGPEWIEENSLRLGKIGDEATFLGRVQVLDLKLVSSVHTALERLNGGELKCPDGFCVVYSASSMRYYLLYRKGRKEEAVRRLDLEAPTVDRIAP
;
A
#
# COMPACT_ATOMS: atom_id res chain seq x y z
N THR A 1 10.24 -25.59 11.98
CA THR A 1 11.09 -25.26 10.81
C THR A 1 11.89 -24.03 11.16
N TRP A 2 13.19 -24.01 10.88
CA TRP A 2 14.02 -22.82 11.09
C TRP A 2 13.78 -21.83 9.95
N ILE A 3 13.69 -20.55 10.27
CA ILE A 3 13.50 -19.45 9.31
C ILE A 3 14.73 -18.57 9.41
N ASP A 4 15.29 -18.17 8.27
CA ASP A 4 16.41 -17.25 8.24
C ASP A 4 15.97 -15.89 8.79
N ALA A 5 16.75 -15.38 9.75
CA ALA A 5 16.47 -14.12 10.42
C ALA A 5 17.78 -13.39 10.70
N VAL A 6 17.73 -12.06 10.63
CA VAL A 6 18.85 -11.18 10.95
C VAL A 6 18.57 -10.52 12.30
N VAL A 7 19.59 -10.41 13.14
CA VAL A 7 19.50 -9.60 14.37
C VAL A 7 19.56 -8.12 13.95
N GLU A 8 18.45 -7.41 14.10
CA GLU A 8 18.31 -6.02 13.66
C GLU A 8 18.82 -5.05 14.73
N GLN A 9 18.55 -5.35 16.01
CA GLN A 9 18.95 -4.49 17.13
C GLN A 9 19.31 -5.32 18.36
N VAL A 10 20.22 -4.79 19.17
CA VAL A 10 20.68 -5.38 20.44
C VAL A 10 20.64 -4.30 21.52
N GLN A 11 19.92 -4.55 22.62
CA GLN A 11 19.89 -3.65 23.76
C GLN A 11 21.05 -3.89 24.72
N ALA A 12 21.34 -2.89 25.56
CA ALA A 12 22.32 -3.01 26.64
C ALA A 12 22.00 -4.12 27.66
N SER A 13 20.72 -4.51 27.78
CA SER A 13 20.25 -5.66 28.58
C SER A 13 20.63 -7.02 27.97
N GLY A 14 21.11 -7.06 26.73
CA GLY A 14 21.43 -8.27 25.98
C GLY A 14 20.22 -8.86 25.22
N GLU A 15 19.08 -8.18 25.21
CA GLU A 15 17.91 -8.58 24.43
C GLU A 15 18.10 -8.22 22.96
N VAL A 16 17.60 -9.08 22.06
CA VAL A 16 17.77 -8.91 20.61
C VAL A 16 16.42 -8.85 19.91
N GLN A 17 16.35 -8.02 18.88
CA GLN A 17 15.23 -7.97 17.96
C GLN A 17 15.65 -8.66 16.65
N VAL A 18 14.80 -9.54 16.14
CA VAL A 18 15.04 -10.29 14.91
C VAL A 18 14.04 -9.92 13.83
N SER A 19 14.48 -9.88 12.58
CA SER A 19 13.68 -9.41 11.43
C SER A 19 12.38 -10.18 11.21
N CYS A 20 12.30 -11.43 11.65
CA CYS A 20 11.08 -12.24 11.54
C CYS A 20 10.01 -11.89 12.59
N LYS A 21 10.33 -11.08 13.60
CA LYS A 21 9.39 -10.56 14.62
C LYS A 21 9.68 -9.10 14.99
N PRO A 22 9.35 -8.14 14.10
CA PRO A 22 9.49 -6.73 14.40
C PRO A 22 8.69 -6.33 15.64
N GLY A 23 9.27 -5.49 16.50
CA GLY A 23 8.64 -5.02 17.73
C GLY A 23 8.76 -5.97 18.93
N TYR A 24 9.26 -7.20 18.75
CA TYR A 24 9.48 -8.15 19.86
C TYR A 24 10.96 -8.19 20.25
N TRP A 25 11.23 -7.99 21.54
CA TRP A 25 12.56 -8.14 22.14
C TRP A 25 12.69 -9.54 22.73
N MET A 26 13.63 -10.32 22.22
CA MET A 26 13.85 -11.71 22.64
C MET A 26 14.86 -11.75 23.81
N PRO A 27 14.45 -12.22 25.00
CA PRO A 27 15.35 -12.33 26.15
C PRO A 27 16.46 -13.36 25.93
N LEU A 28 17.57 -13.20 26.64
CA LEU A 28 18.76 -14.06 26.50
C LEU A 28 18.46 -15.56 26.67
N ALA A 29 17.50 -15.91 27.54
CA ALA A 29 17.06 -17.30 27.74
C ALA A 29 16.39 -17.88 26.50
N GLU A 30 15.58 -17.08 25.80
CA GLU A 30 14.85 -17.49 24.60
C GLU A 30 15.75 -17.51 23.36
N GLN A 31 16.76 -16.64 23.30
CA GLN A 31 17.75 -16.63 22.22
C GLN A 31 18.47 -17.98 22.08
N ARG A 32 18.80 -18.64 23.20
CA ARG A 32 19.48 -19.95 23.19
C ARG A 32 18.64 -21.08 22.60
N GLU A 33 17.32 -20.96 22.71
CA GLU A 33 16.39 -21.96 22.21
C GLU A 33 15.99 -21.67 20.75
N LYS A 34 15.85 -20.39 20.40
CA LYS A 34 15.21 -19.94 19.16
C LYS A 34 16.16 -19.34 18.13
N LEU A 35 17.43 -19.11 18.46
CA LEU A 35 18.45 -18.65 17.51
C LEU A 35 19.53 -19.71 17.34
N ARG A 36 19.92 -19.92 16.08
CA ARG A 36 21.08 -20.74 15.71
C ARG A 36 21.94 -19.95 14.72
N PRO A 37 23.28 -19.96 14.87
CA PRO A 37 24.15 -19.35 13.88
C PRO A 37 23.95 -20.02 12.52
N ALA A 38 23.68 -19.22 11.49
CA ALA A 38 23.69 -19.70 10.12
C ALA A 38 25.10 -20.19 9.79
N GLY A 39 25.28 -21.50 9.62
CA GLY A 39 26.57 -22.13 9.33
C GLY A 39 27.00 -23.27 10.26
N ALA A 40 26.26 -23.54 11.35
CA ALA A 40 26.51 -24.73 12.16
C ALA A 40 25.87 -25.98 11.53
N SER A 41 26.39 -26.41 10.38
CA SER A 41 26.15 -27.76 9.88
C SER A 41 26.68 -28.78 10.89
N SER A 42 25.83 -29.71 11.25
CA SER A 42 26.06 -30.85 12.13
C SER A 42 27.35 -31.60 11.82
N SER A 43 28.34 -31.53 12.71
CA SER A 43 29.36 -32.57 12.87
C SER A 43 29.13 -33.26 14.21
N SER A 44 28.53 -34.44 14.17
CA SER A 44 28.53 -35.39 15.26
C SER A 44 29.94 -35.95 15.48
N GLY A 45 30.45 -35.92 16.71
CA GLY A 45 31.44 -36.90 17.16
C GLY A 45 32.60 -36.40 18.03
N SER A 46 32.56 -36.83 19.28
CA SER A 46 33.69 -37.27 20.11
C SER A 46 34.47 -36.26 20.96
N SER A 47 34.17 -36.32 22.26
CA SER A 47 35.11 -36.52 23.37
C SER A 47 36.36 -35.64 23.51
N GLY A 48 36.36 -34.83 24.57
CA GLY A 48 37.46 -34.87 25.55
C GLY A 48 38.27 -33.58 25.77
N LYS A 49 38.41 -33.27 27.05
CA LYS A 49 39.46 -32.49 27.75
C LYS A 49 39.35 -30.95 27.85
N VAL A 50 38.99 -30.55 29.06
CA VAL A 50 39.52 -29.43 29.90
C VAL A 50 41.07 -29.46 29.92
N PRO A 51 41.82 -28.33 29.85
CA PRO A 51 42.19 -27.46 30.99
C PRO A 51 42.15 -25.93 30.69
N THR A 52 41.63 -25.06 31.57
CA THR A 52 42.25 -24.30 32.69
C THR A 52 43.40 -23.33 32.37
N ASN A 53 43.26 -22.13 32.97
CA ASN A 53 44.27 -21.14 33.39
C ASN A 53 44.96 -20.31 32.30
N GLU A 54 45.46 -19.09 32.54
CA GLU A 54 45.36 -18.02 33.53
C GLU A 54 46.44 -17.01 33.06
N ALA A 55 46.25 -15.72 33.32
CA ALA A 55 47.31 -14.72 33.48
C ALA A 55 48.25 -14.30 32.30
N ALA A 56 48.25 -12.98 32.13
CA ALA A 56 49.42 -12.09 32.13
C ALA A 56 50.15 -11.71 30.82
N LYS A 57 50.02 -10.40 30.55
CA LYS A 57 51.08 -9.37 30.37
C LYS A 57 52.04 -9.47 29.17
N SER A 58 52.03 -8.35 28.43
CA SER A 58 53.19 -7.51 28.01
C SER A 58 54.26 -8.21 27.15
N SER A 59 54.84 -7.67 26.09
CA SER A 59 55.35 -6.31 25.85
C SER A 59 56.21 -6.41 24.58
N THR A 60 56.41 -5.27 23.93
CA THR A 60 57.59 -4.90 23.12
C THR A 60 57.84 -5.51 21.74
N ALA A 61 57.85 -4.58 20.77
CA ALA A 61 58.49 -4.59 19.46
C ALA A 61 59.99 -4.98 19.51
N PRO A 62 60.68 -5.19 18.37
CA PRO A 62 61.33 -4.04 17.70
C PRO A 62 61.50 -4.08 16.16
N ILE A 63 61.52 -2.87 15.58
CA ILE A 63 62.56 -2.24 14.71
C ILE A 63 62.78 -2.77 13.25
N SER A 64 62.47 -1.84 12.32
CA SER A 64 63.08 -1.42 11.02
C SER A 64 63.88 -2.43 10.15
N SER A 65 63.82 -2.38 8.82
CA SER A 65 64.36 -1.28 8.01
C SER A 65 64.07 -1.44 6.50
N ALA A 66 63.70 -0.32 5.85
CA ALA A 66 64.18 0.22 4.55
C ALA A 66 64.16 -0.69 3.29
N LYS A 67 63.73 -0.27 2.09
CA LYS A 67 63.93 0.98 1.31
C LYS A 67 62.88 0.97 0.16
N ALA A 68 62.15 2.05 -0.11
CA ALA A 68 62.43 3.10 -1.14
C ALA A 68 62.40 2.56 -2.59
N SER A 69 61.82 3.18 -3.62
CA SER A 69 61.15 4.46 -3.90
C SER A 69 60.65 4.28 -5.36
N THR A 70 59.64 4.93 -5.94
CA THR A 70 59.41 6.35 -6.34
C THR A 70 58.39 6.23 -7.50
N ALA A 71 57.53 7.14 -7.93
CA ALA A 71 57.24 8.56 -7.69
C ALA A 71 55.80 8.77 -8.25
N ALA A 72 54.90 9.42 -7.51
CA ALA A 72 54.65 10.87 -7.53
C ALA A 72 53.54 11.28 -8.51
N GLY A 73 52.51 11.88 -7.91
CA GLY A 73 51.36 12.50 -8.55
C GLY A 73 50.45 13.12 -7.51
N GLU A 74 51.02 13.84 -6.54
CA GLU A 74 50.26 14.70 -5.63
C GLU A 74 49.65 15.87 -6.41
N LYS A 75 48.36 16.11 -6.19
CA LYS A 75 47.75 17.43 -5.99
C LYS A 75 46.32 17.26 -5.47
N SER A 76 46.20 17.27 -4.14
CA SER A 76 45.09 17.95 -3.45
C SER A 76 45.69 19.27 -2.94
N PRO A 77 45.00 20.42 -2.82
CA PRO A 77 43.65 20.51 -2.26
C PRO A 77 42.75 21.60 -2.88
N THR A 78 41.45 21.34 -3.01
CA THR A 78 40.46 22.43 -2.90
C THR A 78 39.11 21.87 -2.50
N ALA A 79 38.61 22.32 -1.34
CA ALA A 79 37.24 22.15 -0.93
C ALA A 79 36.29 22.73 -2.00
N SER A 80 35.27 21.95 -2.36
CA SER A 80 33.97 22.51 -2.68
C SER A 80 32.90 21.48 -2.33
N GLU A 81 32.09 21.85 -1.35
CA GLU A 81 30.87 21.17 -0.93
C GLU A 81 30.01 20.78 -2.15
N PRO A 82 29.36 19.61 -2.16
CA PRO A 82 28.09 19.50 -2.86
C PRO A 82 27.05 20.19 -1.99
N LYS A 83 26.91 21.48 -2.25
CA LYS A 83 25.78 22.33 -1.89
C LYS A 83 24.48 21.55 -2.02
N ASP A 84 23.77 21.42 -0.90
CA ASP A 84 22.33 21.29 -0.77
C ASP A 84 21.57 20.86 -2.04
N ALA A 85 21.75 19.60 -2.44
CA ALA A 85 20.74 18.93 -3.23
C ALA A 85 19.57 18.65 -2.29
N VAL A 86 18.71 19.66 -2.08
CA VAL A 86 17.50 19.56 -1.28
C VAL A 86 16.74 18.32 -1.74
N ALA A 87 16.71 17.29 -0.88
CA ALA A 87 15.96 16.07 -1.15
C ALA A 87 14.51 16.47 -1.39
N LYS A 88 14.05 16.34 -2.65
CA LYS A 88 12.69 16.74 -3.07
C LYS A 88 11.62 15.93 -2.35
N TYR A 89 11.97 14.74 -1.87
CA TYR A 89 11.11 13.82 -1.16
C TYR A 89 11.79 13.37 0.12
N LYS A 90 11.00 13.21 1.19
CA LYS A 90 11.42 12.65 2.48
C LYS A 90 10.78 11.28 2.71
N VAL A 91 11.38 10.47 3.57
CA VAL A 91 10.79 9.20 4.02
C VAL A 91 9.35 9.45 4.52
N GLY A 92 8.42 8.64 4.04
CA GLY A 92 6.98 8.75 4.30
C GLY A 92 6.20 9.64 3.33
N ASP A 93 6.86 10.38 2.43
CA ASP A 93 6.16 11.21 1.44
C ASP A 93 5.30 10.36 0.51
N GLN A 94 4.07 10.81 0.27
CA GLN A 94 3.19 10.23 -0.73
C GLN A 94 3.61 10.72 -2.12
N ALA A 95 3.76 9.78 -3.04
CA ALA A 95 4.14 10.02 -4.43
C ALA A 95 3.29 9.18 -5.39
N MET A 96 3.29 9.54 -6.67
CA MET A 96 2.83 8.62 -7.71
C MET A 96 4.02 8.14 -8.53
N TYR A 97 4.08 6.83 -8.72
CA TYR A 97 5.07 6.14 -9.54
C TYR A 97 4.49 5.75 -10.90
N TYR A 98 5.14 6.15 -11.98
CA TYR A 98 4.76 5.73 -13.32
C TYR A 98 5.30 4.32 -13.62
N SER A 99 4.41 3.34 -13.60
CA SER A 99 4.74 1.97 -13.97
C SER A 99 4.84 1.84 -15.49
N LYS A 100 6.06 1.79 -16.02
CA LYS A 100 6.31 1.59 -17.47
C LYS A 100 5.65 0.30 -18.00
N THR A 101 5.63 -0.77 -17.20
CA THR A 101 4.99 -2.05 -17.54
C THR A 101 3.47 -1.95 -17.60
N GLN A 102 2.84 -1.24 -16.65
CA GLN A 102 1.38 -1.11 -16.58
C GLN A 102 0.84 0.14 -17.31
N LYS A 103 1.73 0.99 -17.84
CA LYS A 103 1.44 2.27 -18.50
C LYS A 103 0.46 3.15 -17.71
N ARG A 104 0.61 3.18 -16.38
CA ARG A 104 -0.25 3.95 -15.47
C ARG A 104 0.54 4.47 -14.27
N TRP A 105 0.02 5.54 -13.67
CA TRP A 105 0.48 6.03 -12.37
C TRP A 105 -0.09 5.17 -11.24
N VAL A 106 0.76 4.78 -10.31
CA VAL A 106 0.44 3.97 -9.14
C VAL A 106 0.78 4.79 -7.90
N GLU A 107 -0.15 4.89 -6.97
CA GLU A 107 0.09 5.56 -5.69
C GLU A 107 1.12 4.77 -4.87
N CYS A 108 2.09 5.48 -4.31
CA CYS A 108 3.13 4.90 -3.49
C CYS A 108 3.56 5.88 -2.40
N TYR A 109 4.38 5.42 -1.47
CA TYR A 109 5.07 6.29 -0.52
C TYR A 109 6.55 6.00 -0.51
N VAL A 110 7.34 6.99 -0.13
CA VAL A 110 8.79 6.87 0.04
C VAL A 110 9.06 6.04 1.28
N VAL A 111 9.74 4.91 1.11
CA VAL A 111 10.10 3.97 2.17
C VAL A 111 11.40 4.38 2.83
N ASP A 112 12.37 4.80 2.02
CA ASP A 112 13.69 5.19 2.50
C ASP A 112 14.35 6.20 1.55
N VAL A 113 15.27 7.01 2.07
CA VAL A 113 16.06 8.00 1.34
C VAL A 113 17.50 7.92 1.78
N ALA A 114 18.38 7.55 0.85
CA ALA A 114 19.81 7.45 1.09
C ALA A 114 20.45 8.85 1.16
N PRO A 115 21.59 9.01 1.86
CA PRO A 115 22.33 10.27 1.89
C PRO A 115 22.77 10.79 0.51
N SER A 116 22.88 9.89 -0.48
CA SER A 116 23.15 10.19 -1.89
C SER A 116 21.97 10.83 -2.63
N GLY A 117 20.78 10.88 -2.01
CA GLY A 117 19.54 11.34 -2.61
C GLY A 117 18.78 10.27 -3.40
N GLU A 118 19.30 9.04 -3.45
CA GLU A 118 18.55 7.89 -3.95
C GLU A 118 17.40 7.57 -2.98
N LEU A 119 16.27 7.10 -3.50
CA LEU A 119 15.13 6.77 -2.65
C LEU A 119 14.50 5.44 -3.06
N GLN A 120 13.77 4.86 -2.12
CA GLN A 120 12.99 3.65 -2.31
C GLN A 120 11.51 3.96 -2.14
N ILE A 121 10.66 3.30 -2.93
CA ILE A 121 9.20 3.47 -2.86
C ILE A 121 8.49 2.15 -2.54
N SER A 122 7.30 2.23 -1.94
CA SER A 122 6.56 1.07 -1.45
C SER A 122 6.17 0.07 -2.54
N CYS A 123 6.02 0.52 -3.79
CA CYS A 123 5.72 -0.37 -4.92
C CYS A 123 6.96 -1.13 -5.44
N LYS A 124 8.16 -0.80 -4.96
CA LYS A 124 9.42 -1.45 -5.31
C LYS A 124 10.37 -1.50 -4.10
N PRO A 125 10.08 -2.37 -3.11
CA PRO A 125 10.81 -2.43 -1.83
C PRO A 125 12.24 -2.99 -1.93
N ASP A 126 12.79 -3.18 -3.13
CA ASP A 126 14.18 -3.61 -3.38
C ASP A 126 14.89 -2.75 -4.45
N TYR A 127 14.30 -1.62 -4.83
CA TYR A 127 14.82 -0.79 -5.91
C TYR A 127 15.07 0.65 -5.44
N TRP A 128 16.33 1.06 -5.52
CA TRP A 128 16.77 2.42 -5.27
C TRP A 128 16.77 3.21 -6.58
N MET A 129 16.00 4.29 -6.61
CA MET A 129 15.92 5.18 -7.78
C MET A 129 16.75 6.43 -7.58
N SER A 130 17.57 6.72 -8.58
CA SER A 130 18.44 7.90 -8.61
C SER A 130 17.64 9.20 -8.70
N PRO A 131 18.19 10.35 -8.25
CA PRO A 131 17.54 11.66 -8.39
C PRO A 131 17.10 12.00 -9.83
N SER A 132 17.85 11.53 -10.83
CA SER A 132 17.50 11.73 -12.25
C SER A 132 16.30 10.87 -12.65
N GLU A 133 16.26 9.61 -12.24
CA GLU A 133 15.13 8.71 -12.50
C GLU A 133 13.86 9.20 -11.78
N GLN A 134 13.99 9.67 -10.53
CA GLN A 134 12.88 10.22 -9.77
C GLN A 134 12.14 11.32 -10.55
N LYS A 135 12.84 12.18 -11.30
CA LYS A 135 12.19 13.23 -12.11
C LYS A 135 11.37 12.70 -13.27
N GLU A 136 11.70 11.51 -13.78
CA GLU A 136 11.01 10.89 -14.92
C GLU A 136 9.84 10.01 -14.48
N VAL A 137 9.97 9.32 -13.34
CA VAL A 137 9.02 8.28 -12.93
C VAL A 137 8.27 8.60 -11.64
N LEU A 138 8.68 9.62 -10.89
CA LEU A 138 7.98 10.10 -9.71
C LEU A 138 7.46 11.51 -9.88
N GLN A 139 6.17 11.66 -9.60
CA GLN A 139 5.57 12.94 -9.35
C GLN A 139 5.10 12.98 -7.90
N PRO A 140 5.05 14.17 -7.26
CA PRO A 140 4.36 14.33 -6.00
C PRO A 140 2.98 13.71 -6.13
N ALA A 141 2.48 13.05 -5.08
CA ALA A 141 1.11 12.61 -5.09
C ALA A 141 0.25 13.85 -5.30
N GLN A 142 -0.19 14.07 -6.55
CA GLN A 142 -1.30 14.94 -6.85
C GLN A 142 -2.54 14.23 -6.33
N ARG A 143 -2.66 14.13 -5.01
CA ARG A 143 -3.84 14.75 -4.43
C ARG A 143 -3.70 16.18 -4.84
N ALA A 144 -4.31 16.53 -5.98
CA ALA A 144 -4.51 17.90 -6.37
C ALA A 144 -4.77 18.66 -5.08
N GLN A 145 -4.05 19.76 -4.85
CA GLN A 145 -4.45 20.72 -3.83
C GLN A 145 -5.89 21.09 -4.17
N ARG A 146 -6.82 20.26 -3.70
CA ARG A 146 -8.23 20.38 -3.95
C ARG A 146 -8.61 21.42 -2.95
N HIS A 147 -9.02 22.56 -3.47
CA HIS A 147 -9.69 23.56 -2.67
C HIS A 147 -10.99 22.90 -2.21
N PHE A 148 -10.99 22.32 -1.01
CA PHE A 148 -12.19 21.72 -0.45
C PHE A 148 -13.26 22.80 -0.32
N GLN A 149 -14.48 22.47 -0.72
CA GLN A 149 -15.59 23.41 -0.67
C GLN A 149 -16.33 23.29 0.65
N VAL A 150 -16.96 24.39 1.09
CA VAL A 150 -17.88 24.35 2.24
C VAL A 150 -18.98 23.33 1.99
N GLY A 151 -19.19 22.42 2.94
CA GLY A 151 -20.13 21.31 2.87
C GLY A 151 -19.56 20.03 2.25
N GLU A 152 -18.32 20.03 1.76
CA GLU A 152 -17.72 18.82 1.17
C GLU A 152 -17.45 17.74 2.23
N ALA A 153 -17.82 16.51 1.92
CA ALA A 153 -17.55 15.36 2.78
C ALA A 153 -16.08 14.92 2.63
N VAL A 154 -15.36 14.92 3.74
CA VAL A 154 -13.94 14.60 3.80
C VAL A 154 -13.68 13.62 4.94
N GLN A 155 -12.47 13.07 5.00
CA GLN A 155 -12.00 12.33 6.16
C GLN A 155 -10.80 13.05 6.77
N TYR A 156 -10.79 13.12 8.09
CA TYR A 156 -9.73 13.72 8.89
C TYR A 156 -8.94 12.64 9.65
N PHE A 157 -7.62 12.70 9.63
CA PHE A 157 -6.78 11.80 10.40
C PHE A 157 -6.60 12.32 11.83
N SER A 158 -7.18 11.61 12.78
CA SER A 158 -7.04 11.92 14.20
C SER A 158 -5.81 11.21 14.75
N ALA A 159 -4.70 11.96 14.89
CA ALA A 159 -3.46 11.42 15.45
C ALA A 159 -3.63 10.82 16.86
N SER A 160 -4.56 11.36 17.67
CA SER A 160 -4.85 10.84 19.02
C SER A 160 -5.63 9.52 19.00
N GLN A 161 -6.41 9.26 17.94
CA GLN A 161 -7.19 8.03 17.77
C GLN A 161 -6.56 7.05 16.77
N GLY A 162 -5.51 7.47 16.05
CA GLY A 162 -4.80 6.67 15.06
C GLY A 162 -5.66 6.28 13.85
N ASN A 163 -6.76 6.98 13.58
CA ASN A 163 -7.72 6.60 12.54
C ASN A 163 -8.21 7.80 11.72
N TRP A 164 -8.77 7.49 10.54
CA TRP A 164 -9.47 8.45 9.71
C TRP A 164 -10.94 8.51 10.13
N MET A 165 -11.43 9.71 10.44
CA MET A 165 -12.82 9.97 10.81
C MET A 165 -13.52 10.78 9.74
N ASP A 166 -14.74 10.39 9.42
CA ASP A 166 -15.62 11.13 8.52
C ASP A 166 -15.97 12.48 9.13
N THR A 167 -15.88 13.53 8.31
CA THR A 167 -16.23 14.88 8.71
C THR A 167 -16.64 15.69 7.48
N VAL A 168 -17.00 16.94 7.69
CA VAL A 168 -17.36 17.86 6.62
C VAL A 168 -16.56 19.15 6.78
N VAL A 169 -16.28 19.78 5.64
CA VAL A 169 -15.71 21.12 5.62
C VAL A 169 -16.81 22.09 6.05
N GLU A 170 -16.68 22.65 7.24
CA GLU A 170 -17.65 23.58 7.80
C GLU A 170 -17.48 24.97 7.19
N GLN A 171 -16.23 25.42 7.01
CA GLN A 171 -15.89 26.69 6.40
C GLN A 171 -14.59 26.58 5.60
N ALA A 172 -14.45 27.40 4.56
CA ALA A 172 -13.24 27.50 3.75
C ALA A 172 -12.92 28.98 3.50
N LYS A 173 -11.65 29.37 3.66
CA LYS A 173 -11.18 30.71 3.32
C LYS A 173 -10.73 30.81 1.86
N PRO A 174 -10.73 32.00 1.26
CA PRO A 174 -10.11 32.23 -0.05
C PRO A 174 -8.62 31.87 -0.11
N SER A 175 -7.91 31.87 1.02
CA SER A 175 -6.51 31.44 1.14
C SER A 175 -6.31 29.92 1.06
N GLY A 176 -7.40 29.14 1.07
CA GLY A 176 -7.35 27.68 1.02
C GLY A 176 -7.32 26.99 2.39
N GLU A 177 -7.28 27.75 3.49
CA GLU A 177 -7.46 27.19 4.85
C GLU A 177 -8.90 26.70 5.05
N VAL A 178 -9.05 25.54 5.68
CA VAL A 178 -10.37 24.93 5.93
C VAL A 178 -10.58 24.69 7.41
N GLN A 179 -11.83 24.82 7.83
CA GLN A 179 -12.30 24.43 9.15
C GLN A 179 -13.17 23.20 8.99
N LEU A 180 -12.91 22.18 9.79
CA LEU A 180 -13.66 20.92 9.78
C LEU A 180 -14.67 20.93 10.92
N ALA A 181 -15.87 20.36 10.70
CA ALA A 181 -16.91 20.29 11.72
C ALA A 181 -16.48 19.53 12.99
N CYS A 182 -15.55 18.57 12.85
CA CYS A 182 -14.98 17.83 13.97
C CYS A 182 -13.93 18.62 14.79
N LYS A 183 -13.54 19.82 14.31
CA LYS A 183 -12.57 20.69 14.97
C LYS A 183 -12.97 22.17 14.80
N PRO A 184 -14.11 22.58 15.39
CA PRO A 184 -14.59 23.95 15.28
C PRO A 184 -13.59 24.92 15.91
N GLY A 185 -13.48 26.12 15.34
CA GLY A 185 -12.54 27.15 15.77
C GLY A 185 -11.10 26.98 15.26
N TYR A 186 -10.74 25.83 14.67
CA TYR A 186 -9.40 25.60 14.12
C TYR A 186 -9.38 25.70 12.59
N TRP A 187 -8.52 26.57 12.06
CA TRP A 187 -8.27 26.70 10.63
C TRP A 187 -7.04 25.90 10.26
N MET A 188 -7.22 24.84 9.48
CA MET A 188 -6.15 23.96 9.05
C MET A 188 -5.49 24.52 7.79
N PRO A 189 -4.18 24.80 7.80
CA PRO A 189 -3.45 25.27 6.63
C PRO A 189 -3.31 24.17 5.58
N LEU A 190 -3.07 24.58 4.32
CA LEU A 190 -2.94 23.66 3.19
C LEU A 190 -1.86 22.58 3.39
N SER A 191 -0.77 22.91 4.10
CA SER A 191 0.29 21.95 4.44
C SER A 191 -0.20 20.83 5.35
N GLU A 192 -0.99 21.16 6.38
CA GLU A 192 -1.54 20.16 7.31
C GLU A 192 -2.72 19.40 6.68
N GLN A 193 -3.50 20.04 5.81
CA GLN A 193 -4.56 19.38 5.06
C GLN A 193 -4.01 18.23 4.21
N ALA A 194 -2.82 18.39 3.61
CA ALA A 194 -2.21 17.34 2.79
C ALA A 194 -1.94 16.05 3.58
N GLU A 195 -1.63 16.16 4.87
CA GLU A 195 -1.31 15.03 5.75
C GLU A 195 -2.55 14.50 6.47
N LYS A 196 -3.45 15.39 6.88
CA LYS A 196 -4.55 15.07 7.79
C LYS A 196 -5.92 15.10 7.18
N VAL A 197 -6.09 15.56 5.94
CA VAL A 197 -7.39 15.64 5.29
C VAL A 197 -7.34 14.92 3.95
N ARG A 198 -8.37 14.12 3.70
CA ARG A 198 -8.56 13.47 2.42
C ARG A 198 -9.98 13.64 1.96
N ALA A 199 -10.18 13.79 0.66
CA ALA A 199 -11.52 13.66 0.10
C ALA A 199 -12.07 12.31 0.56
N LYS A 200 -13.30 12.29 1.08
CA LYS A 200 -13.99 11.02 1.25
C LYS A 200 -14.09 10.44 -0.16
N PRO A 201 -13.73 9.16 -0.39
CA PRO A 201 -14.02 8.53 -1.67
C PRO A 201 -15.51 8.76 -1.89
N SER A 202 -15.83 9.56 -2.93
CA SER A 202 -17.22 9.91 -3.17
C SER A 202 -17.95 8.59 -3.28
N SER A 203 -18.98 8.41 -2.47
CA SER A 203 -19.86 7.23 -2.44
C SER A 203 -20.54 6.94 -3.78
N ALA A 204 -20.15 7.64 -4.85
CA ALA A 204 -20.51 7.39 -6.24
C ALA A 204 -19.64 6.34 -6.96
N GLU A 205 -18.41 6.02 -6.50
CA GLU A 205 -17.49 5.14 -7.27
C GLU A 205 -16.80 4.02 -6.47
N GLU A 206 -17.14 3.78 -5.19
CA GLU A 206 -16.77 2.53 -4.51
C GLU A 206 -17.90 2.04 -3.61
N GLY A 207 -18.71 1.11 -4.15
CA GLY A 207 -19.43 0.14 -3.33
C GLY A 207 -18.61 -1.15 -3.35
N PRO A 208 -17.94 -1.54 -2.25
CA PRO A 208 -17.29 -2.84 -2.18
C PRO A 208 -18.36 -3.93 -2.17
N GLU A 209 -18.00 -5.02 -2.84
CA GLU A 209 -18.66 -6.31 -2.96
C GLU A 209 -19.92 -6.36 -3.84
N TRP A 210 -19.72 -7.01 -4.99
CA TRP A 210 -20.78 -7.76 -5.63
C TRP A 210 -21.31 -8.78 -4.62
N ILE A 211 -22.57 -8.63 -4.22
CA ILE A 211 -23.25 -9.52 -3.26
C ILE A 211 -24.47 -10.18 -3.92
N GLU A 212 -24.85 -11.35 -3.44
CA GLU A 212 -25.95 -12.14 -4.01
C GLU A 212 -27.32 -11.44 -3.90
N GLU A 213 -27.52 -10.65 -2.84
CA GLU A 213 -28.74 -9.85 -2.62
C GLU A 213 -28.95 -8.78 -3.71
N ASN A 214 -27.89 -8.33 -4.36
CA ASN A 214 -27.94 -7.39 -5.48
C ASN A 214 -28.03 -8.14 -6.81
N SER A 215 -28.92 -9.13 -6.87
CA SER A 215 -29.27 -9.86 -8.07
C SER A 215 -30.74 -9.68 -8.41
N LEU A 216 -31.06 -9.66 -9.71
CA LEU A 216 -32.42 -9.63 -10.23
C LEU A 216 -32.58 -10.74 -11.26
N ARG A 217 -33.59 -11.59 -11.10
CA ARG A 217 -33.88 -12.64 -12.07
C ARG A 217 -34.45 -12.03 -13.34
N LEU A 218 -33.85 -12.34 -14.49
CA LEU A 218 -34.29 -11.82 -15.79
C LEU A 218 -35.20 -12.81 -16.53
N GLY A 219 -34.71 -14.02 -16.79
CA GLY A 219 -35.38 -14.93 -17.72
C GLY A 219 -34.67 -16.26 -17.89
N LYS A 220 -35.13 -17.08 -18.83
CA LYS A 220 -34.51 -18.35 -19.23
C LYS A 220 -33.72 -18.17 -20.54
N ILE A 221 -33.07 -19.23 -20.99
CA ILE A 221 -32.53 -19.30 -22.37
C ILE A 221 -33.66 -19.00 -23.36
N GLY A 222 -33.41 -18.09 -24.31
CA GLY A 222 -34.38 -17.55 -25.26
C GLY A 222 -34.84 -16.12 -24.95
N ASP A 223 -34.65 -15.62 -23.72
CA ASP A 223 -35.05 -14.26 -23.31
C ASP A 223 -33.94 -13.22 -23.53
N GLU A 224 -32.85 -13.59 -24.23
CA GLU A 224 -31.64 -12.78 -24.35
C GLU A 224 -31.88 -11.45 -25.07
N ALA A 225 -32.90 -11.37 -25.94
CA ALA A 225 -33.27 -10.16 -26.66
C ALA A 225 -33.53 -8.95 -25.73
N THR A 226 -33.89 -9.21 -24.47
CA THR A 226 -34.17 -8.17 -23.46
C THR A 226 -32.90 -7.46 -22.98
N PHE A 227 -31.74 -8.12 -23.03
CA PHE A 227 -30.50 -7.62 -22.40
C PHE A 227 -29.26 -7.64 -23.29
N LEU A 228 -29.26 -8.45 -24.36
CA LEU A 228 -28.13 -8.59 -25.27
C LEU A 228 -27.92 -7.29 -26.05
N GLY A 229 -26.69 -6.77 -26.00
CA GLY A 229 -26.33 -5.47 -26.61
C GLY A 229 -26.66 -4.24 -25.74
N ARG A 230 -27.40 -4.40 -24.63
CA ARG A 230 -27.72 -3.31 -23.70
C ARG A 230 -26.80 -3.30 -22.48
N VAL A 231 -26.47 -4.49 -21.97
CA VAL A 231 -25.60 -4.70 -20.81
C VAL A 231 -24.59 -5.80 -21.09
N GLN A 232 -23.48 -5.81 -20.35
CA GLN A 232 -22.47 -6.86 -20.46
C GLN A 232 -23.04 -8.20 -20.00
N VAL A 233 -22.96 -9.22 -20.86
CA VAL A 233 -23.29 -10.62 -20.51
C VAL A 233 -21.99 -11.38 -20.29
N LEU A 234 -21.84 -12.02 -19.14
CA LEU A 234 -20.66 -12.83 -18.82
C LEU A 234 -20.70 -14.14 -19.62
N ASP A 235 -19.55 -14.52 -20.18
CA ASP A 235 -19.43 -15.75 -20.98
C ASP A 235 -19.68 -16.98 -20.10
N LEU A 236 -20.60 -17.85 -20.55
CA LEU A 236 -20.93 -19.15 -19.95
C LEU A 236 -19.71 -20.04 -19.75
N LYS A 237 -18.70 -19.94 -20.62
CA LYS A 237 -17.46 -20.72 -20.51
C LYS A 237 -16.58 -20.26 -19.35
N LEU A 238 -16.68 -18.98 -18.99
CA LEU A 238 -15.92 -18.38 -17.90
C LEU A 238 -16.68 -18.50 -16.58
N VAL A 239 -18.01 -18.37 -16.63
CA VAL A 239 -18.86 -18.36 -15.45
C VAL A 239 -20.20 -19.04 -15.73
N SER A 240 -20.50 -20.08 -14.95
CA SER A 240 -21.73 -20.86 -15.07
C SER A 240 -22.68 -20.73 -13.86
N SER A 241 -22.33 -19.88 -12.88
CA SER A 241 -23.14 -19.67 -11.68
C SER A 241 -23.04 -18.22 -11.17
N VAL A 242 -24.09 -17.76 -10.47
CA VAL A 242 -24.10 -16.44 -9.81
C VAL A 242 -22.96 -16.36 -8.79
N HIS A 243 -22.78 -17.38 -7.95
CA HIS A 243 -21.73 -17.38 -6.93
C HIS A 243 -20.32 -17.25 -7.53
N THR A 244 -20.02 -18.00 -8.58
CA THR A 244 -18.73 -17.91 -9.29
C THR A 244 -18.55 -16.55 -9.96
N ALA A 245 -19.63 -15.92 -10.45
CA ALA A 245 -19.54 -14.54 -10.95
C ALA A 245 -19.14 -13.58 -9.84
N LEU A 246 -19.81 -13.65 -8.69
CA LEU A 246 -19.53 -12.76 -7.54
C LEU A 246 -18.09 -12.91 -7.07
N GLU A 247 -17.61 -14.15 -6.90
CA GLU A 247 -16.22 -14.43 -6.49
C GLU A 247 -15.20 -13.81 -7.46
N ARG A 248 -15.37 -14.02 -8.77
CA ARG A 248 -14.42 -13.51 -9.77
C ARG A 248 -14.53 -12.00 -10.00
N LEU A 249 -15.73 -11.43 -9.85
CA LEU A 249 -15.95 -9.98 -9.93
C LEU A 249 -15.35 -9.26 -8.71
N ASN A 250 -15.46 -9.86 -7.52
CA ASN A 250 -14.85 -9.35 -6.29
C ASN A 250 -13.33 -9.57 -6.28
N GLY A 251 -12.85 -10.70 -6.81
CA GLY A 251 -11.43 -11.00 -6.98
C GLY A 251 -10.75 -10.21 -8.10
N GLY A 252 -11.50 -9.41 -8.87
CA GLY A 252 -10.97 -8.57 -9.95
C GLY A 252 -10.54 -9.32 -11.21
N GLU A 253 -10.81 -10.62 -11.31
CA GLU A 253 -10.56 -11.44 -12.50
C GLU A 253 -11.53 -11.06 -13.64
N LEU A 254 -12.77 -10.71 -13.27
CA LEU A 254 -13.77 -10.21 -14.21
C LEU A 254 -13.94 -8.70 -14.06
N LYS A 255 -13.85 -8.00 -15.19
CA LYS A 255 -14.09 -6.56 -15.28
C LYS A 255 -15.52 -6.29 -15.72
N CYS A 256 -16.20 -5.44 -14.97
CA CYS A 256 -17.50 -4.88 -15.32
C CYS A 256 -17.47 -3.38 -14.98
N PRO A 257 -17.07 -2.52 -15.95
CA PRO A 257 -16.88 -1.09 -15.71
C PRO A 257 -18.21 -0.36 -15.44
N ASP A 258 -19.32 -0.83 -16.02
CA ASP A 258 -20.64 -0.23 -15.81
C ASP A 258 -21.17 -0.48 -14.40
N GLY A 259 -20.64 -1.48 -13.69
CA GLY A 259 -21.04 -1.85 -12.34
C GLY A 259 -22.33 -2.69 -12.29
N PHE A 260 -22.76 -3.25 -13.42
CA PHE A 260 -23.83 -4.24 -13.51
C PHE A 260 -23.64 -5.14 -14.76
N CYS A 261 -23.96 -6.42 -14.65
CA CYS A 261 -23.79 -7.41 -15.72
C CYS A 261 -24.79 -8.56 -15.60
N VAL A 262 -25.01 -9.29 -16.69
CA VAL A 262 -25.86 -10.48 -16.71
C VAL A 262 -25.01 -11.74 -16.63
N VAL A 263 -25.41 -12.67 -15.77
CA VAL A 263 -24.82 -14.00 -15.62
C VAL A 263 -25.87 -15.07 -15.88
N TYR A 264 -25.47 -16.18 -16.50
CA TYR A 264 -26.29 -17.37 -16.58
C TYR A 264 -25.96 -18.32 -15.42
N SER A 265 -26.98 -18.81 -14.73
CA SER A 265 -26.86 -19.88 -13.74
C SER A 265 -27.30 -21.20 -14.35
N ALA A 266 -26.35 -22.12 -14.54
CA ALA A 266 -26.62 -23.45 -15.07
C ALA A 266 -27.50 -24.29 -14.14
N SER A 267 -27.33 -24.16 -12.82
CA SER A 267 -28.11 -24.88 -11.82
C SER A 267 -29.59 -24.46 -11.79
N SER A 268 -29.90 -23.20 -12.11
CA SER A 268 -31.27 -22.67 -12.14
C SER A 268 -31.82 -22.47 -13.56
N MET A 269 -31.00 -22.77 -14.57
CA MET A 269 -31.26 -22.60 -16.01
C MET A 269 -31.77 -21.22 -16.43
N ARG A 270 -31.26 -20.16 -15.77
CA ARG A 270 -31.79 -18.81 -15.90
C ARG A 270 -30.72 -17.73 -15.82
N TYR A 271 -31.05 -16.57 -16.40
CA TYR A 271 -30.26 -15.35 -16.35
C TYR A 271 -30.59 -14.51 -15.14
N TYR A 272 -29.53 -13.94 -14.55
CA TYR A 272 -29.59 -13.02 -13.43
C TYR A 272 -28.80 -11.76 -13.79
N LEU A 273 -29.39 -10.60 -13.56
CA LEU A 273 -28.70 -9.32 -13.54
C LEU A 273 -28.04 -9.17 -12.16
N LEU A 274 -26.72 -9.01 -12.13
CA LEU A 274 -25.97 -8.61 -10.96
C LEU A 274 -25.67 -7.12 -11.07
N TYR A 275 -25.72 -6.41 -9.95
CA TYR A 275 -25.39 -4.99 -9.90
C TYR A 275 -24.66 -4.66 -8.60
N ARG A 276 -23.80 -3.64 -8.66
CA ARG A 276 -23.20 -3.06 -7.45
C ARG A 276 -24.25 -2.26 -6.68
N LYS A 277 -24.02 -2.08 -5.37
CA LYS A 277 -24.85 -1.23 -4.53
C LYS A 277 -24.98 0.18 -5.16
N GLY A 278 -26.21 0.67 -5.29
CA GLY A 278 -26.49 1.97 -5.90
C GLY A 278 -26.50 2.01 -7.44
N ARG A 279 -26.30 0.87 -8.12
CA ARG A 279 -26.44 0.75 -9.59
C ARG A 279 -27.75 0.09 -10.03
N LYS A 280 -28.64 -0.21 -9.09
CA LYS A 280 -29.90 -0.91 -9.36
C LYS A 280 -30.79 -0.13 -10.32
N GLU A 281 -31.07 1.14 -10.03
CA GLU A 281 -31.99 1.94 -10.85
C GLU A 281 -31.47 2.07 -12.29
N GLU A 282 -30.16 2.29 -12.45
CA GLU A 282 -29.53 2.41 -13.77
C GLU A 282 -29.57 1.08 -14.54
N ALA A 283 -29.27 -0.03 -13.88
CA ALA A 283 -29.30 -1.35 -14.49
C ALA A 283 -30.71 -1.75 -14.96
N VAL A 284 -31.72 -1.45 -14.12
CA VAL A 284 -33.15 -1.69 -14.41
C VAL A 284 -33.61 -0.81 -15.58
N ARG A 285 -33.27 0.48 -15.54
CA ARG A 285 -33.59 1.43 -16.62
C ARG A 285 -32.97 1.02 -17.95
N ARG A 286 -31.73 0.55 -17.94
CA ARG A 286 -31.02 0.17 -19.17
C ARG A 286 -31.58 -1.09 -19.84
N LEU A 287 -32.24 -1.94 -19.05
CA LEU A 287 -32.93 -3.13 -19.53
C LEU A 287 -34.43 -2.91 -19.80
N ASP A 288 -34.93 -1.68 -19.63
CA ASP A 288 -36.36 -1.36 -19.67
C ASP A 288 -37.20 -2.31 -18.81
N LEU A 289 -36.64 -2.79 -17.70
CA LEU A 289 -37.37 -3.61 -16.75
C LEU A 289 -38.25 -2.66 -15.95
N GLU A 290 -39.57 -2.76 -16.06
CA GLU A 290 -40.43 -1.96 -15.19
C GLU A 290 -40.12 -2.31 -13.73
N ALA A 291 -39.71 -1.31 -12.94
CA ALA A 291 -39.62 -1.46 -11.50
C ALA A 291 -41.00 -1.92 -10.99
N PRO A 292 -41.08 -2.83 -10.01
CA PRO A 292 -42.37 -3.22 -9.44
C PRO A 292 -43.08 -1.95 -8.99
N THR A 293 -44.12 -1.58 -9.72
CA THR A 293 -45.02 -0.49 -9.36
C THR A 293 -45.55 -0.83 -7.98
N VAL A 294 -45.18 -0.02 -6.99
CA VAL A 294 -45.88 -0.01 -5.72
C VAL A 294 -47.31 0.36 -6.09
N ASP A 295 -48.18 -0.65 -6.14
CA ASP A 295 -49.61 -0.45 -6.31
C ASP A 295 -50.04 0.52 -5.22
N ARG A 296 -50.32 1.75 -5.65
CA ARG A 296 -51.03 2.72 -4.84
C ARG A 296 -52.36 2.06 -4.51
N ILE A 297 -52.48 1.61 -3.27
CA ILE A 297 -53.75 1.27 -2.65
C ILE A 297 -54.65 2.50 -2.89
N ALA A 298 -55.64 2.33 -3.75
CA ALA A 298 -56.66 3.32 -4.00
C ALA A 298 -57.44 3.58 -2.69
N PRO A 299 -57.89 4.83 -2.45
CA PRO A 299 -58.58 5.22 -1.23
C PRO A 299 -59.92 4.51 -1.03
#